data_AF-A0A5T1AFS1-F1
#
_entry.id   AF-A0A5T1AFS1-F1
#
_cell.length_a   1.000
_cell.length_b   1.000
_cell.length_c   1.000
_cell.angle_alpha   90.00
_cell.angle_beta   90.00
_cell.angle_gamma   90.00
#
_symmetry.space_group_name_H-M   'P 1'
#
loop_
_entity.id
_entity.type
_entity.pdbx_description
1 polymer ?
#
loop_
_entity_poly.entity_id
_entity_poly.type
_entity_poly.pdbx_seq_one_letter_code
_entity_poly.pdbx_strand_id
1 'polypeptide(L)'
;MDNKILIQKLRDNAELAWASYGYFHLLKDSKGISRKRYALDEQGNKITDNSYLRGYKEIEVTFADILNLQLNRQEVLINQTTSNEFLSSILNKLDDTFNFDALKGEFSPLQAKQFFSRYDLLKH
;
A
#
# COMPACT_ATOMS: atom_id res chain seq x y z
N MET A 1 -1.76 37.09 -18.18
CA MET A 1 -1.65 35.66 -17.85
C MET A 1 -0.16 35.36 -17.70
N ASP A 2 0.23 34.37 -16.92
CA ASP A 2 1.20 33.34 -17.36
C ASP A 2 2.09 32.82 -16.24
N ASN A 3 2.98 33.60 -15.64
CA ASN A 3 4.05 32.99 -14.83
C ASN A 3 3.55 32.18 -13.61
N LYS A 4 2.59 32.71 -12.84
CA LYS A 4 2.03 31.98 -11.67
C LYS A 4 1.28 30.72 -12.08
N ILE A 5 0.55 30.77 -13.19
CA ILE A 5 -0.21 29.63 -13.72
C ILE A 5 0.74 28.59 -14.30
N LEU A 6 1.80 29.02 -15.01
CA LEU A 6 2.84 28.14 -15.54
C LEU A 6 3.59 27.43 -14.41
N ILE A 7 4.01 28.16 -13.36
CA ILE A 7 4.67 27.57 -12.19
C ILE A 7 3.76 26.55 -11.51
N GLN A 8 2.47 26.85 -11.37
CA GLN A 8 1.52 25.89 -10.80
C GLN A 8 1.40 24.63 -11.65
N LYS A 9 1.24 24.76 -12.98
CA LYS A 9 1.20 23.60 -13.88
C LYS A 9 2.48 22.76 -13.82
N LEU A 10 3.64 23.39 -13.76
CA LEU A 10 4.93 22.70 -13.65
C LEU A 10 5.03 21.91 -12.35
N ARG A 11 4.65 22.52 -11.22
CA ARG A 11 4.59 21.84 -9.93
C ARG A 11 3.64 20.65 -9.97
N ASP A 12 2.46 20.83 -10.54
CA ASP A 12 1.41 19.81 -10.51
C ASP A 12 1.80 18.61 -11.37
N ASN A 13 2.36 18.87 -12.56
CA ASN A 13 2.92 17.83 -13.41
C ASN A 13 4.11 17.12 -12.75
N ALA A 14 4.99 17.84 -12.03
CA ALA A 14 6.10 17.24 -11.32
C ALA A 14 5.64 16.35 -10.15
N GLU A 15 4.64 16.77 -9.38
CA GLU A 15 4.05 15.96 -8.30
C GLU A 15 3.37 14.70 -8.85
N LEU A 16 2.62 14.80 -9.95
CA LEU A 16 2.01 13.64 -10.61
C LEU A 16 3.07 12.69 -11.18
N ALA A 17 4.10 13.22 -11.82
CA ALA A 17 5.21 12.42 -12.35
C ALA A 17 5.96 11.70 -11.22
N TRP A 18 6.20 12.37 -10.08
CA TRP A 18 6.83 11.73 -8.93
C TRP A 18 5.93 10.64 -8.33
N ALA A 19 4.63 10.89 -8.19
CA ALA A 19 3.68 9.87 -7.73
C ALA A 19 3.63 8.65 -8.65
N SER A 20 3.88 8.80 -9.95
CA SER A 20 3.84 7.69 -10.92
C SER A 20 4.87 6.59 -10.66
N TYR A 21 5.93 6.86 -9.89
CA TYR A 21 6.90 5.86 -9.42
C TYR A 21 6.35 4.97 -8.28
N GLY A 22 5.17 5.29 -7.74
CA GLY A 22 4.48 4.49 -6.74
C GLY A 22 4.05 3.12 -7.27
N TYR A 23 4.17 2.09 -6.43
CA TYR A 23 3.94 0.69 -6.77
C TYR A 23 2.43 0.35 -6.71
N PHE A 24 1.58 1.10 -7.42
CA PHE A 24 0.11 0.98 -7.32
C PHE A 24 -0.45 -0.39 -7.72
N HIS A 25 0.31 -1.20 -8.45
CA HIS A 25 -0.04 -2.60 -8.72
C HIS A 25 -0.16 -3.44 -7.44
N LEU A 26 0.43 -3.01 -6.33
CA LEU A 26 0.34 -3.68 -5.03
C LEU A 26 -1.00 -3.46 -4.32
N LEU A 27 -1.88 -2.60 -4.83
CA LEU A 27 -3.19 -2.36 -4.23
C LEU A 27 -4.12 -3.58 -4.33
N LYS A 28 -4.06 -4.31 -5.44
CA LYS A 28 -4.95 -5.42 -5.73
C LYS A 28 -4.15 -6.61 -6.24
N ASP A 29 -4.61 -7.81 -5.92
CA ASP A 29 -4.07 -9.01 -6.54
C ASP A 29 -4.56 -9.18 -7.99
N SER A 30 -4.10 -10.25 -8.65
CA SER A 30 -4.49 -10.57 -10.02
C SER A 30 -5.99 -10.86 -10.19
N LYS A 31 -6.73 -11.08 -9.09
CA LYS A 31 -8.18 -11.29 -9.07
C LYS A 31 -8.95 -10.00 -8.77
N GLY A 32 -8.26 -8.86 -8.61
CA GLY A 32 -8.85 -7.57 -8.29
C GLY A 32 -9.24 -7.41 -6.82
N ILE A 33 -8.81 -8.31 -5.93
CA ILE A 33 -9.08 -8.25 -4.50
C ILE A 33 -8.00 -7.37 -3.85
N SER A 34 -8.42 -6.41 -3.02
CA SER A 34 -7.48 -5.53 -2.33
C SER A 34 -6.49 -6.33 -1.47
N ARG A 35 -5.21 -5.98 -1.58
CA ARG A 35 -4.16 -6.55 -0.74
C ARG A 35 -4.10 -5.83 0.60
N LYS A 36 -3.47 -6.49 1.56
CA LYS A 36 -3.38 -6.01 2.94
C LYS A 36 -1.93 -5.88 3.37
N ARG A 37 -1.71 -5.18 4.47
CA ARG A 37 -0.45 -5.10 5.21
C ARG A 37 -0.75 -5.32 6.69
N TYR A 38 0.26 -5.65 7.49
CA TYR A 38 0.08 -5.71 8.94
C TYR A 38 -0.04 -4.31 9.55
N ALA A 39 -0.84 -4.16 10.59
CA ALA A 39 -0.86 -2.95 11.39
C ALA A 39 0.40 -2.85 12.25
N LEU A 40 0.92 -1.63 12.39
CA LEU A 40 2.09 -1.30 13.18
C LEU A 40 1.69 -0.47 14.40
N ASP A 41 2.31 -0.73 15.54
CA ASP A 41 2.26 0.15 16.71
C ASP A 41 3.12 1.42 16.50
N GLU A 42 3.14 2.31 17.48
CA GLU A 42 3.93 3.54 17.43
C GLU A 42 5.45 3.29 17.39
N GLN A 43 5.89 2.10 17.82
CA GLN A 43 7.28 1.67 17.84
C GLN A 43 7.67 0.89 16.58
N GLY A 44 6.73 0.63 15.66
CA GLY A 44 6.96 -0.11 14.42
C GLY A 44 6.91 -1.64 14.56
N ASN A 45 6.34 -2.18 15.65
CA ASN A 45 6.10 -3.61 15.80
C ASN A 45 4.70 -4.02 15.29
N LYS A 46 4.58 -5.28 14.85
CA LYS A 46 3.30 -5.85 14.41
C LYS A 46 2.32 -5.91 15.58
N ILE A 47 1.11 -5.38 15.37
CA ILE A 47 0.02 -5.50 16.35
C ILE A 47 -0.52 -6.93 16.30
N THR A 48 -0.41 -7.67 17.40
CA THR A 48 -0.93 -9.03 17.51
C THR A 48 -2.46 -9.04 17.62
N ASP A 49 -3.10 -9.93 16.89
CA ASP A 49 -4.55 -10.10 16.86
C ASP A 49 -4.89 -11.51 16.38
N ASN A 50 -5.38 -12.34 17.29
CA ASN A 50 -5.68 -13.76 17.04
C ASN A 50 -6.99 -13.97 16.26
N SER A 51 -7.74 -12.90 15.95
CA SER A 51 -8.90 -13.00 15.05
C SER A 51 -8.50 -13.21 13.58
N TYR A 52 -7.23 -12.93 13.24
CA TYR A 52 -6.68 -13.11 11.91
C TYR A 52 -5.86 -14.41 11.81
N LEU A 53 -5.86 -15.06 10.64
CA LEU A 53 -5.18 -16.34 10.43
C LEU A 53 -3.67 -16.28 10.72
N ARG A 54 -3.05 -15.12 10.46
CA ARG A 54 -1.62 -14.88 10.68
C ARG A 54 -1.29 -14.45 12.12
N GLY A 55 -2.29 -14.25 12.99
CA GLY A 55 -2.11 -13.85 14.40
C GLY A 55 -1.74 -12.37 14.61
N TYR A 56 -1.87 -11.54 13.57
CA TYR A 56 -1.66 -10.10 13.65
C TYR A 56 -2.73 -9.36 12.85
N LYS A 57 -2.99 -8.12 13.26
CA LYS A 57 -3.99 -7.27 12.65
C LYS A 57 -3.60 -6.93 11.22
N GLU A 58 -4.49 -7.24 10.27
CA GLU A 58 -4.33 -6.89 8.86
C GLU A 58 -5.20 -5.67 8.51
N ILE A 59 -4.63 -4.74 7.75
CA ILE A 59 -5.28 -3.54 7.23
C ILE A 59 -5.10 -3.46 5.72
N GLU A 60 -6.11 -2.96 5.02
CA GLU A 60 -6.08 -2.80 3.56
C GLU A 60 -4.98 -1.80 3.15
N VAL A 61 -4.27 -2.11 2.06
CA VAL A 61 -3.29 -1.18 1.50
C VAL A 61 -4.03 -0.06 0.78
N THR A 62 -3.78 1.17 1.20
CA THR A 62 -4.36 2.36 0.57
C THR A 62 -3.40 3.03 -0.40
N PHE A 63 -3.92 3.88 -1.30
CA PHE A 63 -3.09 4.71 -2.17
C PHE A 63 -2.08 5.56 -1.40
N ALA A 64 -2.48 6.08 -0.24
CA ALA A 64 -1.60 6.84 0.64
C ALA A 64 -0.45 5.97 1.18
N ASP A 65 -0.72 4.71 1.51
CA ASP A 65 0.31 3.78 1.98
C ASP A 65 1.37 3.51 0.91
N ILE A 66 0.97 3.36 -0.36
CA ILE A 66 1.88 3.12 -1.50
C ILE A 66 2.93 4.23 -1.63
N LEU A 67 2.51 5.49 -1.43
CA LEU A 67 3.41 6.64 -1.51
C LEU A 67 4.07 6.98 -0.17
N ASN A 68 3.69 6.36 0.94
CA ASN A 68 4.21 6.73 2.25
C ASN A 68 5.60 6.11 2.53
N LEU A 69 6.62 6.96 2.55
CA LEU A 69 8.01 6.58 2.83
C LEU A 69 8.22 5.96 4.23
N GLN A 70 7.38 6.28 5.21
CA GLN A 70 7.49 5.66 6.54
C GLN A 70 7.15 4.16 6.52
N LEU A 71 6.40 3.70 5.52
CA LEU A 71 6.06 2.29 5.35
C LEU A 71 7.06 1.59 4.42
N ASN A 72 8.19 2.21 4.09
CA ASN A 72 9.21 1.60 3.25
C ASN A 72 9.64 0.24 3.80
N ARG A 73 9.73 -0.75 2.91
CA ARG A 73 10.01 -2.16 3.19
C ARG A 73 8.92 -2.88 3.98
N GLN A 74 7.79 -2.25 4.26
CA GLN A 74 6.66 -2.95 4.83
C GLN A 74 6.08 -3.93 3.80
N GLU A 75 5.95 -5.19 4.21
CA GLU A 75 5.42 -6.25 3.38
C GLU A 75 3.95 -6.02 3.01
N VAL A 76 3.63 -6.27 1.74
CA VAL A 76 2.25 -6.35 1.24
C VAL A 76 1.85 -7.81 1.14
N LEU A 77 0.89 -8.21 1.96
CA LEU A 77 0.46 -9.59 2.14
C LEU A 77 -0.25 -10.12 0.89
N ILE A 78 -0.08 -11.41 0.62
CA ILE A 78 -0.86 -12.14 -0.38
C ILE A 78 -2.23 -12.50 0.22
N ASN A 79 -3.28 -12.44 -0.61
CA ASN A 79 -4.61 -12.85 -0.20
C ASN A 79 -4.69 -14.37 -0.07
N GLN A 80 -5.06 -14.84 1.11
CA GLN A 80 -5.11 -16.27 1.41
C GLN A 80 -6.32 -16.94 0.74
N THR A 81 -6.11 -18.17 0.25
CA THR A 81 -7.16 -19.01 -0.32
C THR A 81 -7.79 -19.91 0.76
N THR A 82 -9.10 -20.17 0.69
CA THR A 82 -9.87 -20.92 1.72
C THR A 82 -10.63 -22.14 1.18
N SER A 83 -10.23 -22.71 0.04
CA SER A 83 -10.97 -23.80 -0.63
C SER A 83 -10.88 -25.17 0.06
N ASN A 84 -9.86 -25.44 0.88
CA ASN A 84 -9.56 -26.75 1.45
C ASN A 84 -8.48 -26.66 2.55
N GLU A 85 -8.83 -26.87 3.82
CA GLU A 85 -7.99 -26.51 5.01
C GLU A 85 -6.53 -27.00 4.96
N PHE A 86 -6.28 -28.26 4.56
CA PHE A 86 -4.91 -28.79 4.52
C PHE A 86 -4.09 -28.19 3.36
N LEU A 87 -4.58 -28.28 2.12
CA LEU A 87 -3.84 -27.77 0.96
C LEU A 87 -3.74 -26.24 0.97
N SER A 88 -4.77 -25.54 1.43
CA SER A 88 -4.74 -24.08 1.53
C SER A 88 -3.68 -23.60 2.53
N SER A 89 -3.51 -24.28 3.67
CA SER A 89 -2.48 -23.92 4.64
C SER A 89 -1.05 -24.02 4.07
N ILE A 90 -0.79 -25.05 3.26
CA ILE A 90 0.50 -25.27 2.59
C ILE A 90 0.71 -24.22 1.50
N LEU A 91 -0.29 -24.00 0.65
CA LEU A 91 -0.21 -23.03 -0.45
C LEU A 91 -0.03 -21.61 0.09
N ASN A 92 -0.83 -21.19 1.07
CA ASN A 92 -0.73 -19.87 1.68
C ASN A 92 0.64 -19.65 2.34
N LYS A 93 1.22 -20.68 2.98
CA LYS A 93 2.57 -20.60 3.55
C LYS A 93 3.65 -20.49 2.47
N LEU A 94 3.48 -21.19 1.35
CA LEU A 94 4.39 -21.12 0.22
C LEU A 94 4.35 -19.72 -0.41
N ASP A 95 3.14 -19.22 -0.68
CA ASP A 95 2.91 -17.88 -1.20
C ASP A 95 3.56 -16.82 -0.30
N ASP A 96 3.30 -16.86 1.02
CA ASP A 96 3.91 -15.94 1.98
C ASP A 96 5.45 -16.05 2.01
N THR A 97 6.02 -17.25 1.80
CA THR A 97 7.48 -17.46 1.77
C THR A 97 8.13 -16.86 0.52
N PHE A 98 7.44 -16.89 -0.61
CA PHE A 98 7.91 -16.34 -1.88
C PHE A 98 7.38 -14.93 -2.19
N ASN A 99 6.71 -14.31 -1.21
CA ASN A 99 6.25 -12.94 -1.30
C ASN A 99 7.41 -11.97 -1.04
N PHE A 100 7.80 -11.23 -2.07
CA PHE A 100 8.82 -10.18 -1.97
C PHE A 100 8.22 -8.78 -2.14
N ASP A 101 6.89 -8.69 -2.17
CA ASP A 101 6.21 -7.42 -2.38
C ASP A 101 6.27 -6.57 -1.12
N ALA A 102 6.87 -5.39 -1.28
CA ALA A 102 6.99 -4.43 -0.21
C ALA A 102 6.71 -3.02 -0.71
N LEU A 103 6.11 -2.22 0.18
CA LEU A 103 5.94 -0.79 -0.04
C LEU A 103 7.31 -0.13 -0.11
N LYS A 104 7.48 0.83 -1.03
CA LYS A 104 8.72 1.62 -1.14
C LYS A 104 8.54 3.04 -0.60
N GLY A 105 7.40 3.66 -0.93
CA GLY A 105 7.08 5.02 -0.56
C GLY A 105 8.00 6.05 -1.24
N GLU A 106 7.42 7.19 -1.57
CA GLU A 106 8.11 8.28 -2.28
C GLU A 106 7.96 9.61 -1.51
N PHE A 107 6.88 9.75 -0.74
CA PHE A 107 6.46 10.97 -0.07
C PHE A 107 6.53 10.81 1.44
N SER A 108 6.67 11.94 2.15
CA SER A 108 6.36 11.96 3.59
C SER A 108 4.88 11.58 3.82
N PRO A 109 4.50 11.05 4.99
CA PRO A 109 3.12 10.62 5.25
C PRO A 109 2.09 11.72 5.04
N LEU A 110 2.42 12.95 5.46
CA LEU A 110 1.54 14.10 5.30
C LEU A 110 1.40 14.49 3.82
N GLN A 111 2.51 14.48 3.07
CA GLN A 111 2.51 14.77 1.64
C GLN A 111 1.71 13.72 0.86
N ALA A 112 1.82 12.43 1.19
CA ALA A 112 1.00 11.38 0.60
C ALA A 112 -0.50 11.66 0.78
N LYS A 113 -0.93 11.97 2.01
CA LYS A 113 -2.33 12.32 2.30
C LYS A 113 -2.78 13.58 1.52
N GLN A 114 -1.96 14.62 1.53
CA GLN A 114 -2.30 15.89 0.86
C GLN A 114 -2.35 15.75 -0.66
N PHE A 115 -1.46 14.96 -1.27
CA PHE A 115 -1.43 14.69 -2.70
C PHE A 115 -2.78 14.14 -3.16
N PHE A 116 -3.27 13.08 -2.53
CA PHE A 116 -4.52 12.44 -2.93
C PHE A 116 -5.75 13.34 -2.70
N SER A 117 -5.76 14.17 -1.65
CA SER A 117 -6.80 15.18 -1.44
C SER A 117 -6.76 16.30 -2.49
N ARG A 118 -5.56 16.70 -2.92
CA ARG A 118 -5.38 17.80 -3.86
C ARG A 118 -5.84 17.47 -5.27
N TYR A 119 -5.61 16.24 -5.72
CA TYR A 119 -5.97 15.78 -7.06
C TYR A 119 -7.31 15.02 -7.12
N ASP A 120 -8.05 14.96 -6.00
CA ASP A 120 -9.34 14.22 -5.85
C ASP A 120 -9.25 12.76 -6.33
N LEU A 121 -8.10 12.12 -6.07
CA LEU A 121 -7.76 10.77 -6.52
C LEU A 121 -8.24 9.67 -5.55
N LEU A 122 -9.05 10.01 -4.53
CA LEU A 122 -9.58 9.05 -3.54
C LEU A 122 -11.01 8.60 -3.82
N LYS A 123 -11.70 9.21 -4.79
CA LYS A 123 -13.08 8.85 -5.14
C LYS A 123 -13.09 7.71 -6.17
N HIS A 124 -13.05 6.46 -5.70
CA HIS A 124 -13.18 5.28 -6.55
C HIS A 124 -14.16 4.28 -5.93
#